data_AF-A0A368CDI5-F1
#
_entry.id   AF-A0A368CDI5-F1
#
_cell.length_a   1.000
_cell.length_b   1.000
_cell.length_c   1.000
_cell.angle_alpha   90.00
_cell.angle_beta   90.00
_cell.angle_gamma   90.00
#
_symmetry.space_group_name_H-M   'P 1'
#
loop_
_entity.id
_entity.type
_entity.pdbx_description
1 polymer ?
#
loop_
_entity_poly.entity_id
_entity_poly.type
_entity_poly.pdbx_seq_one_letter_code
_entity_poly.pdbx_strand_id
1 'polypeptide(L)'
;MKDIEGLQLVHTGLVCRDIDTAKSRLSETLNVHWVGVEREPWPLVIFGKTVSIPLRIAHASSGQANFELIEAVPDTPWVTSEDLIQHHMCFHSPDSQATCKQFEARGFQRVLGAPGDPQGYFQDPAGLLIEIIGDGLLDYLQAFYQQSLAAREAQEIAT
;
A
#
# COMPACT_ATOMS: atom_id res chain seq x y z
N MET A 1 3.14 27.52 6.15
CA MET A 1 3.10 26.15 6.71
C MET A 1 4.44 25.51 6.40
N LYS A 2 5.13 24.86 7.34
CA LYS A 2 6.40 24.18 7.04
C LYS A 2 6.13 22.92 6.21
N ASP A 3 7.10 22.46 5.43
CA ASP A 3 7.00 21.19 4.70
C ASP A 3 6.93 20.00 5.67
N ILE A 4 6.42 18.85 5.22
CA ILE A 4 6.56 17.59 5.98
C ILE A 4 7.90 17.00 5.56
N GLU A 5 8.89 17.11 6.44
CA GLU A 5 10.26 16.68 6.16
C GLU A 5 10.45 15.18 6.43
N GLY A 6 11.42 14.56 5.75
CA GLY A 6 11.88 13.21 6.06
C GLY A 6 11.03 12.05 5.51
N LEU A 7 10.01 12.32 4.69
CA LEU A 7 9.23 11.27 4.03
C LEU A 7 10.05 10.53 2.97
N GLN A 8 9.98 9.20 2.99
CA GLN A 8 10.64 8.34 2.01
C GLN A 8 9.59 7.51 1.28
N LEU A 9 9.57 7.57 -0.06
CA LEU A 9 8.63 6.76 -0.85
C LEU A 9 8.98 5.28 -0.70
N VAL A 10 8.00 4.48 -0.31
CA VAL A 10 8.14 3.04 -0.09
C VAL A 10 7.63 2.26 -1.28
N HIS A 11 6.37 2.49 -1.66
CA HIS A 11 5.72 1.85 -2.80
C HIS A 11 4.65 2.75 -3.42
N THR A 12 4.25 2.39 -4.63
CA THR A 12 2.96 2.84 -5.18
C THR A 12 1.93 1.72 -5.01
N GLY A 13 0.77 2.09 -4.46
CA GLY A 13 -0.35 1.18 -4.30
C GLY A 13 -1.21 1.17 -5.54
N LEU A 14 -1.58 -0.03 -5.96
CA LEU A 14 -2.47 -0.30 -7.08
C LEU A 14 -3.72 -1.01 -6.54
N VAL A 15 -4.88 -0.64 -7.08
CA VAL A 15 -6.12 -1.37 -6.82
C VAL A 15 -6.67 -1.89 -8.14
N CYS A 16 -7.15 -3.12 -8.14
CA CYS A 16 -7.64 -3.81 -9.33
C CYS A 16 -8.94 -4.54 -9.05
N ARG A 17 -9.74 -4.75 -10.09
CA ARG A 17 -10.98 -5.52 -9.98
C ARG A 17 -10.74 -7.02 -9.76
N ASP A 18 -9.67 -7.56 -10.32
CA ASP A 18 -9.30 -8.99 -10.23
C ASP A 18 -7.78 -9.12 -10.11
N ILE A 19 -7.29 -9.58 -8.96
CA ILE A 19 -5.86 -9.57 -8.64
C ILE A 19 -5.08 -10.61 -9.44
N ASP A 20 -5.67 -11.75 -9.77
CA ASP A 20 -4.97 -12.80 -10.49
C ASP A 20 -4.68 -12.38 -11.95
N THR A 21 -5.67 -11.77 -12.61
CA THR A 21 -5.50 -11.17 -13.94
C THR A 21 -4.49 -10.02 -13.91
N ALA A 22 -4.59 -9.13 -12.91
CA ALA A 22 -3.69 -7.99 -12.79
C ALA A 22 -2.24 -8.42 -12.53
N LYS A 23 -2.03 -9.43 -11.66
CA LYS A 23 -0.69 -10.00 -11.39
C LYS A 23 -0.05 -10.54 -12.65
N SER A 24 -0.77 -11.35 -13.43
CA SER A 24 -0.24 -11.92 -14.70
C SER A 24 0.21 -10.81 -15.64
N ARG A 25 -0.68 -9.84 -15.92
CA ARG A 25 -0.41 -8.72 -16.82
C ARG A 25 0.78 -7.88 -16.35
N LEU A 26 0.86 -7.56 -15.06
CA LEU A 26 1.92 -6.71 -14.52
C LEU A 26 3.26 -7.45 -14.43
N SER A 27 3.26 -8.76 -14.13
CA SER A 27 4.47 -9.57 -14.19
C SER A 27 5.08 -9.58 -15.59
N GLU A 28 4.26 -9.76 -16.63
CA GLU A 28 4.72 -9.70 -18.03
C GLU A 28 5.23 -8.31 -18.42
N THR A 29 4.56 -7.25 -17.96
CA THR A 29 4.89 -5.87 -18.37
C THR A 29 6.10 -5.31 -17.64
N LEU A 30 6.23 -5.59 -16.34
CA LEU A 30 7.20 -4.96 -15.45
C LEU A 30 8.34 -5.89 -15.05
N ASN A 31 8.30 -7.16 -15.46
CA ASN A 31 9.25 -8.20 -15.05
C ASN A 31 9.39 -8.31 -13.52
N VAL A 32 8.26 -8.49 -12.83
CA VAL A 32 8.19 -8.59 -11.37
C VAL A 32 7.55 -9.89 -10.90
N HIS A 33 7.90 -10.33 -9.70
CA HIS A 33 7.33 -11.50 -9.04
C HIS A 33 6.49 -11.10 -7.83
N TRP A 34 5.22 -11.49 -7.83
CA TRP A 34 4.29 -11.16 -6.76
C TRP A 34 4.38 -12.13 -5.59
N VAL A 35 4.48 -11.59 -4.38
CA VAL A 35 4.53 -12.34 -3.11
C VAL A 35 3.28 -12.04 -2.29
N GLY A 36 2.62 -13.09 -1.78
CA GLY A 36 1.35 -13.00 -1.06
C GLY A 36 0.12 -12.89 -1.98
N VAL A 37 -1.05 -13.25 -1.46
CA VAL A 37 -2.38 -12.95 -2.02
C VAL A 37 -3.38 -12.92 -0.87
N GLU A 38 -3.71 -14.09 -0.32
CA GLU A 38 -4.74 -14.19 0.71
C GLU A 38 -4.22 -13.68 2.06
N ARG A 39 -5.01 -12.81 2.70
CA ARG A 39 -4.77 -12.34 4.07
C ARG A 39 -5.90 -12.80 4.97
N GLU A 40 -5.52 -13.26 6.15
CA GLU A 40 -6.47 -13.50 7.24
C GLU A 40 -7.28 -12.22 7.53
N PRO A 41 -8.57 -12.32 7.92
CA PRO A 41 -9.36 -11.15 8.24
C PRO A 41 -8.69 -10.28 9.31
N TRP A 42 -8.48 -9.01 8.99
CA TRP A 42 -7.86 -8.04 9.91
C TRP A 42 -8.91 -7.09 10.48
N PRO A 43 -8.88 -6.81 11.79
CA PRO A 43 -9.66 -5.73 12.35
C PRO A 43 -9.08 -4.40 11.87
N LEU A 44 -9.84 -3.69 11.04
CA LEU A 44 -9.45 -2.40 10.47
C LEU A 44 -10.42 -1.32 10.91
N VAL A 45 -9.92 -0.09 11.05
CA VAL A 45 -10.77 1.09 11.19
C VAL A 45 -10.83 1.78 9.83
N ILE A 46 -11.99 1.69 9.17
CA ILE A 46 -12.25 2.25 7.85
C ILE A 46 -13.33 3.31 7.98
N PHE A 47 -13.05 4.53 7.50
CA PHE A 47 -13.95 5.68 7.64
C PHE A 47 -14.49 5.86 9.08
N GLY A 48 -13.62 5.59 10.08
CA GLY A 48 -13.96 5.67 11.51
C GLY A 48 -14.75 4.48 12.08
N LYS A 49 -15.03 3.43 11.31
CA LYS A 49 -15.75 2.24 11.75
C LYS A 49 -14.84 1.02 11.78
N THR A 50 -14.94 0.23 12.85
CA THR A 50 -14.26 -1.07 12.89
C THR A 50 -14.97 -2.06 11.98
N VAL A 51 -14.22 -2.65 11.05
CA VAL A 51 -14.66 -3.70 10.14
C VAL A 51 -13.65 -4.84 10.16
N SER A 52 -14.10 -6.04 9.82
CA SER A 52 -13.23 -7.18 9.57
C SER A 52 -13.55 -7.70 8.18
N ILE A 53 -12.58 -7.64 7.28
CA ILE A 53 -12.75 -7.97 5.88
C ILE A 53 -11.59 -8.89 5.44
N PRO A 54 -11.86 -9.91 4.63
CA PRO A 54 -10.79 -10.63 3.94
C PRO A 54 -10.17 -9.67 2.92
N LEU A 55 -8.83 -9.65 2.88
CA LEU A 55 -8.09 -8.83 1.93
C LEU A 55 -7.24 -9.71 1.04
N ARG A 56 -7.24 -9.41 -0.26
CA ARG A 56 -6.33 -9.99 -1.23
C ARG A 56 -5.28 -8.95 -1.59
N ILE A 57 -4.06 -9.15 -1.10
CA ILE A 57 -2.94 -8.22 -1.23
C ILE A 57 -1.68 -8.97 -1.62
N ALA A 58 -1.04 -8.49 -2.68
CA ALA A 58 0.26 -8.95 -3.14
C ALA A 58 1.26 -7.79 -3.20
N HIS A 59 2.54 -8.11 -3.01
CA HIS A 59 3.63 -7.16 -3.03
C HIS A 59 4.69 -7.61 -4.04
N ALA A 60 5.30 -6.67 -4.74
CA ALA A 60 6.36 -6.95 -5.69
C ALA A 60 7.41 -5.82 -5.74
N SER A 61 8.60 -6.15 -6.20
CA SER A 61 9.69 -5.19 -6.40
C SER A 61 10.44 -5.47 -7.70
N SER A 62 10.79 -4.38 -8.38
CA SER A 62 11.71 -4.35 -9.52
C SER A 62 13.15 -4.00 -9.11
N GLY A 63 13.37 -3.68 -7.83
CA GLY A 63 14.63 -3.18 -7.29
C GLY A 63 14.78 -1.66 -7.40
N GLN A 64 14.14 -1.04 -8.40
CA GLN A 64 14.03 0.41 -8.51
C GLN A 64 12.74 0.95 -7.88
N ALA A 65 11.66 0.20 -7.98
CA ALA A 65 10.35 0.56 -7.43
C ALA A 65 9.67 -0.66 -6.80
N ASN A 66 8.90 -0.39 -5.74
CA ASN A 66 8.06 -1.37 -5.08
C ASN A 66 6.59 -1.09 -5.37
N PHE A 67 5.81 -2.17 -5.38
CA PHE A 67 4.40 -2.15 -5.72
C PHE A 67 3.62 -2.95 -4.69
N GLU A 68 2.48 -2.41 -4.30
CA GLU A 68 1.42 -3.14 -3.61
C GLU A 68 0.23 -3.23 -4.56
N LEU A 69 -0.37 -4.42 -4.65
CA LEU A 69 -1.55 -4.68 -5.46
C LEU A 69 -2.64 -5.24 -4.57
N ILE A 70 -3.79 -4.57 -4.57
CA ILE A 70 -4.95 -4.88 -3.73
C ILE A 70 -6.15 -5.18 -4.63
N GLU A 71 -6.87 -6.26 -4.34
CA GLU A 71 -8.16 -6.52 -4.98
C GLU A 71 -9.25 -5.62 -4.40
N ALA A 72 -10.11 -5.09 -5.26
CA ALA A 72 -11.12 -4.11 -4.88
C ALA A 72 -12.07 -4.67 -3.81
N VAL A 73 -12.28 -3.88 -2.75
CA VAL A 73 -13.25 -4.19 -1.69
C VAL A 73 -14.30 -3.07 -1.59
N PRO A 74 -15.59 -3.39 -1.79
CA PRO A 74 -16.67 -2.42 -1.64
C PRO A 74 -16.68 -1.76 -0.26
N ASP A 75 -17.13 -0.50 -0.20
CA ASP A 75 -17.25 0.29 1.03
C ASP A 75 -15.93 0.51 1.80
N THR A 76 -14.80 0.38 1.10
CA THR A 76 -13.45 0.67 1.62
C THR A 76 -12.75 1.72 0.74
N PRO A 77 -11.59 2.26 1.17
CA PRO A 77 -10.76 3.09 0.31
C PRO A 77 -10.33 2.35 -0.96
N TRP A 78 -10.14 1.03 -0.88
CA TRP A 78 -9.71 0.18 -1.99
C TRP A 78 -10.88 -0.19 -2.91
N VAL A 79 -11.68 0.77 -3.36
CA VAL A 79 -12.80 0.53 -4.27
C VAL A 79 -12.45 0.95 -5.69
N THR A 80 -12.73 0.09 -6.66
CA THR A 80 -12.68 0.44 -8.08
C THR A 80 -13.54 -0.52 -8.90
N SER A 81 -14.06 -0.05 -10.03
CA SER A 81 -14.63 -0.89 -11.10
C SER A 81 -13.67 -1.13 -12.24
N GLU A 82 -12.56 -0.38 -12.28
CA GLU A 82 -11.56 -0.45 -13.34
C GLU A 82 -10.68 -1.69 -13.19
N ASP A 83 -10.12 -2.17 -14.30
CA ASP A 83 -9.23 -3.32 -14.28
C ASP A 83 -7.98 -3.06 -13.43
N LEU A 84 -7.46 -1.83 -13.43
CA LEU A 84 -6.32 -1.41 -12.61
C LEU A 84 -6.27 0.12 -12.50
N ILE A 85 -6.06 0.63 -11.29
CA ILE A 85 -5.77 2.05 -11.03
C ILE A 85 -4.51 2.22 -10.19
N GLN A 86 -3.78 3.31 -10.42
CA GLN A 86 -2.86 3.83 -9.42
C GLN A 86 -3.69 4.50 -8.32
N HIS A 87 -3.50 4.06 -7.08
CA HIS A 87 -4.46 4.32 -6.01
C HIS A 87 -3.88 5.16 -4.87
N HIS A 88 -2.71 4.80 -4.33
CA HIS A 88 -2.07 5.57 -3.26
C HIS A 88 -0.55 5.62 -3.45
N MET A 89 0.09 6.57 -2.77
CA MET A 89 1.55 6.56 -2.55
C MET A 89 1.82 6.31 -1.08
N CYS A 90 2.67 5.34 -0.77
CA CYS A 90 3.05 5.02 0.59
C CYS A 90 4.39 5.65 0.94
N PHE A 91 4.41 6.41 2.03
CA PHE A 91 5.63 7.01 2.56
C PHE A 91 5.94 6.48 3.96
N HIS A 92 7.21 6.17 4.19
CA HIS A 92 7.75 5.94 5.51
C HIS A 92 8.10 7.27 6.18
N SER A 93 7.90 7.31 7.50
CA SER A 93 8.44 8.34 8.37
C SER A 93 8.98 7.70 9.66
N PRO A 94 10.18 8.10 10.14
CA PRO A 94 10.70 7.65 11.43
C PRO A 94 9.92 8.21 12.62
N ASP A 95 9.19 9.31 12.44
CA ASP A 95 8.20 9.82 13.41
C ASP A 95 6.81 9.82 12.76
N SER A 96 6.34 8.62 12.46
CA SER A 96 5.09 8.41 11.74
C SER A 96 3.88 8.92 12.54
N GLN A 97 3.91 8.88 13.88
CA GLN A 97 2.85 9.43 14.71
C GLN A 97 2.75 10.96 14.59
N ALA A 98 3.86 11.68 14.69
CA ALA A 98 3.82 13.13 14.49
C ALA A 98 3.44 13.48 13.05
N THR A 99 3.92 12.69 12.07
CA THR A 99 3.58 12.86 10.65
C THR A 99 2.07 12.72 10.41
N CYS A 100 1.43 11.67 10.93
CA CYS A 100 -0.01 11.48 10.84
C CYS A 100 -0.79 12.69 11.38
N LYS A 101 -0.40 13.20 12.56
CA LYS A 101 -1.01 14.41 13.15
C LYS A 101 -0.83 15.65 12.27
N GLN A 102 0.30 15.77 11.58
CA GLN A 102 0.53 16.87 10.64
C GLN A 102 -0.37 16.78 9.42
N PHE A 103 -0.61 15.59 8.87
CA PHE A 103 -1.57 15.40 7.76
C PHE A 103 -2.99 15.83 8.17
N GLU A 104 -3.46 15.36 9.33
CA GLU A 104 -4.77 15.73 9.89
C GLU A 104 -4.88 17.24 10.12
N ALA A 105 -3.84 17.87 10.71
CA ALA A 105 -3.80 19.31 10.92
C ALA A 105 -3.78 20.14 9.62
N ARG A 106 -3.40 19.52 8.49
CA ARG A 106 -3.43 20.12 7.15
C ARG A 106 -4.75 19.88 6.40
N GLY A 107 -5.73 19.26 7.05
CA GLY A 107 -7.06 19.03 6.48
C GLY A 107 -7.22 17.70 5.74
N PHE A 108 -6.19 16.85 5.72
CA PHE A 108 -6.37 15.48 5.23
C PHE A 108 -7.28 14.71 6.17
N GLN A 109 -8.18 13.91 5.60
CA GLN A 109 -9.05 13.02 6.33
C GLN A 109 -8.40 11.64 6.45
N ARG A 110 -8.35 11.11 7.66
CA ARG A 110 -7.94 9.71 7.87
C ARG A 110 -9.06 8.78 7.43
N VAL A 111 -8.82 8.02 6.36
CA VAL A 111 -9.80 7.08 5.79
C VAL A 111 -9.53 5.62 6.16
N LEU A 112 -8.30 5.32 6.60
CA LEU A 112 -7.88 4.02 7.16
C LEU A 112 -7.01 4.25 8.41
N GLY A 113 -7.22 3.45 9.44
CA GLY A 113 -6.53 3.51 10.73
C GLY A 113 -7.36 4.22 11.80
N ALA A 114 -7.13 3.88 13.07
CA ALA A 114 -7.81 4.52 14.19
C ALA A 114 -7.20 5.92 14.46
N PRO A 115 -7.99 6.86 15.03
CA PRO A 115 -7.44 8.12 15.50
C PRO A 115 -6.26 7.90 16.47
N GLY A 116 -5.14 8.56 16.20
CA GLY A 116 -3.92 8.44 17.01
C GLY A 116 -2.98 7.30 16.62
N ASP A 117 -3.38 6.41 15.71
CA ASP A 117 -2.51 5.36 15.19
C ASP A 117 -1.28 5.98 14.48
N PRO A 118 -0.10 5.35 14.62
CA PRO A 118 1.14 5.84 14.02
C PRO A 118 1.21 5.58 12.51
N GLN A 119 0.15 5.10 11.89
CA GLN A 119 0.08 4.80 10.46
C GLN A 119 -1.37 4.94 9.99
N GLY A 120 -1.57 5.10 8.68
CA GLY A 120 -2.92 5.16 8.12
C GLY A 120 -2.95 5.76 6.72
N TYR A 121 -4.16 5.80 6.14
CA TYR A 121 -4.40 6.45 4.85
C TYR A 121 -5.04 7.81 5.08
N PHE A 122 -4.52 8.80 4.38
CA PHE A 122 -4.89 10.20 4.48
C PHE A 122 -5.30 10.71 3.11
N GLN A 123 -6.55 11.16 3.01
CA GLN A 123 -7.11 11.69 1.78
C GLN A 123 -7.25 13.21 1.85
N ASP A 124 -6.76 13.92 0.84
CA ASP A 124 -6.98 15.36 0.72
C ASP A 124 -8.35 15.67 0.06
N PRO A 125 -8.82 16.93 0.11
CA PRO A 125 -10.08 17.32 -0.53
C PRO A 125 -10.12 17.16 -2.06
N ALA A 126 -8.96 17.06 -2.73
CA ALA A 126 -8.86 16.83 -4.17
C ALA A 126 -8.84 15.33 -4.53
N GLY A 127 -8.84 14.44 -3.54
CA GLY A 127 -8.86 12.99 -3.71
C GLY A 127 -7.48 12.33 -3.70
N LEU A 128 -6.38 13.08 -3.48
CA LEU A 128 -5.05 12.51 -3.31
C LEU A 128 -5.03 11.62 -2.07
N LEU A 129 -4.59 10.38 -2.24
CA LEU A 129 -4.51 9.39 -1.17
C LEU A 129 -3.06 9.05 -0.86
N ILE A 130 -2.66 9.31 0.38
CA ILE A 130 -1.31 9.05 0.90
C ILE A 130 -1.41 8.07 2.06
N GLU A 131 -0.60 7.02 2.01
CA GLU A 131 -0.35 6.15 3.15
C GLU A 131 0.89 6.62 3.89
N ILE A 132 0.81 6.68 5.23
CA ILE A 132 1.96 6.91 6.10
C ILE A 132 2.20 5.67 6.94
N ILE A 133 3.44 5.19 6.97
CA ILE A 133 3.88 4.04 7.75
C ILE A 133 5.08 4.37 8.63
N GLY A 134 5.23 3.64 9.74
CA GLY A 134 6.42 3.66 10.60
C GLY A 134 7.32 2.45 10.39
N ASP A 135 8.37 2.35 11.20
CA ASP A 135 9.44 1.35 11.04
C ASP A 135 8.93 -0.09 11.02
N GLY A 136 8.04 -0.47 11.94
CA GLY A 136 7.55 -1.85 12.03
C GLY A 136 6.82 -2.33 10.78
N LEU A 137 6.03 -1.45 10.14
CA LEU A 137 5.35 -1.79 8.89
C LEU A 137 6.31 -1.72 7.69
N LEU A 138 7.31 -0.83 7.73
CA LEU A 138 8.37 -0.82 6.73
C LEU A 138 9.15 -2.15 6.73
N ASP A 139 9.59 -2.63 7.89
CA ASP A 139 10.31 -3.90 8.03
C ASP A 139 9.48 -5.08 7.51
N TYR A 140 8.18 -5.09 7.84
CA TYR A 140 7.23 -6.08 7.34
C TYR A 140 7.15 -6.09 5.81
N LEU A 141 7.00 -4.92 5.19
CA LEU A 141 6.91 -4.78 3.73
C LEU A 141 8.23 -5.14 3.03
N GLN A 142 9.37 -4.76 3.60
CA GLN A 142 10.69 -5.08 3.07
C GLN A 142 10.91 -6.60 2.91
N ALA A 143 10.36 -7.41 3.82
CA ALA A 143 10.43 -8.85 3.71
C ALA A 143 9.75 -9.39 2.44
N PHE A 144 8.63 -8.80 2.01
CA PHE A 144 7.97 -9.18 0.75
C PHE A 144 8.78 -8.73 -0.46
N TYR A 145 9.30 -7.50 -0.45
CA TYR A 145 10.08 -6.96 -1.56
C TYR A 145 11.38 -7.75 -1.77
N GLN A 146 12.06 -8.16 -0.71
CA GLN A 146 13.24 -9.02 -0.79
C GLN A 146 12.90 -10.40 -1.39
N GLN A 147 11.78 -11.00 -0.99
CA GLN A 147 11.32 -12.26 -1.57
C GLN A 147 11.01 -12.13 -3.06
N SER A 148 10.35 -11.04 -3.47
CA SER A 148 10.09 -10.74 -4.89
C SER A 148 11.37 -10.66 -5.70
N LEU A 149 12.39 -9.96 -5.19
CA LEU A 149 13.68 -9.81 -5.88
C LEU A 149 14.40 -11.15 -6.01
N ALA A 150 14.45 -11.93 -4.93
CA ALA A 150 15.09 -13.24 -4.95
C ALA A 150 14.42 -14.20 -5.95
N ALA A 151 13.08 -14.17 -6.04
CA ALA A 151 12.33 -14.98 -7.00
C ALA A 151 12.63 -14.57 -8.45
N ARG A 152 12.76 -13.27 -8.72
CA ARG A 152 13.13 -12.74 -10.04
C ARG A 152 14.53 -13.17 -10.45
N GLU A 153 15.51 -13.00 -9.57
CA GLU A 153 16.89 -13.41 -9.82
C GLU A 153 17.00 -14.92 -10.09
N ALA A 154 16.24 -15.74 -9.35
CA ALA A 154 16.19 -17.18 -9.59
C ALA A 154 15.61 -17.54 -10.97
N GLN A 155 14.62 -16.80 -11.45
CA GLN A 155 14.07 -17.00 -12.80
C GLN A 155 15.07 -16.58 -13.89
N GLU A 156 15.77 -15.47 -13.71
CA GLU A 156 16.80 -14.99 -14.65
C GLU A 156 17.97 -15.98 -14.79
N ILE A 157 18.35 -16.67 -13.72
CA ILE A 157 19.40 -17.72 -13.76
C ILE A 157 18.92 -18.99 -14.49
N ALA A 158 17.61 -19.26 -14.49
CA ALA A 158 17.03 -20.47 -15.08
C ALA A 158 16.78 -20.37 -16.60
N THR A 159 16.81 -19.16 -17.16
CA THR A 159 16.64 -18.85 -18.59
C THR A 159 17.96 -18.70 -19.33
#